data_AF-A0A7X9CYE4-F1
#
_entry.id   AF-A0A7X9CYE4-F1
#
_cell.length_a   1.000
_cell.length_b   1.000
_cell.length_c   1.000
_cell.angle_alpha   90.00
_cell.angle_beta   90.00
_cell.angle_gamma   90.00
#
_symmetry.space_group_name_H-M   'P 1'
#
loop_
_entity.id
_entity.type
_entity.pdbx_description
1 polymer ?
#
loop_
_entity_poly.entity_id
_entity_poly.type
_entity_poly.pdbx_seq_one_letter_code
_entity_poly.pdbx_strand_id
1 'polypeptide(L)'
;REKLSQLEAIEKGLTIHDPTDCFGDILARLFKDGFDMLVASEVVSKCDRVTVSNDPRWYESEQDADLYKTLLGDAGHALGRWVYLIDALDDLERDLAKNNWNPLSKLENGREVAEKRLIEAEETVDRNLALLTYERYGGLVYNIVTIGLPATRSRVMLGEPLPNI
;
A
#
# COMPACT_ATOMS: atom_id res chain seq x y z
N ARG A 1 -14.67 17.85 -13.98
CA ARG A 1 -15.11 18.77 -12.91
C ARG A 1 -15.24 18.05 -11.58
N GLU A 2 -15.94 16.91 -11.52
CA GLU A 2 -16.06 16.05 -10.32
C GLU A 2 -14.73 15.64 -9.67
N LYS A 3 -13.75 15.19 -10.47
CA LYS A 3 -12.40 14.83 -9.97
C LYS A 3 -11.63 15.99 -9.34
N LEU A 4 -11.85 17.23 -9.80
CA LEU A 4 -11.15 18.41 -9.29
C LEU A 4 -11.75 18.88 -7.95
N SER A 5 -13.08 18.80 -7.82
CA SER A 5 -13.77 19.12 -6.57
C SER A 5 -13.53 18.08 -5.47
N GLN A 6 -13.31 16.81 -5.83
CA GLN A 6 -12.88 15.77 -4.88
C GLN A 6 -11.46 16.07 -4.35
N LEU A 7 -10.54 16.52 -5.21
CA LEU A 7 -9.18 16.92 -4.81
C LEU A 7 -9.19 18.16 -3.91
N GLU A 8 -10.00 19.18 -4.22
CA GLU A 8 -10.16 20.37 -3.36
C GLU A 8 -10.81 20.04 -2.00
N ALA A 9 -11.65 19.02 -1.91
CA ALA A 9 -12.29 18.59 -0.67
C ALA A 9 -11.36 17.74 0.22
N ILE A 10 -10.38 17.05 -0.39
CA ILE A 10 -9.28 16.38 0.29
C ILE A 10 -8.30 17.44 0.84
N GLU A 11 -7.94 18.44 0.04
CA GLU A 11 -7.04 19.54 0.44
C GLU A 11 -7.63 20.38 1.59
N LYS A 12 -8.95 20.56 1.62
CA LYS A 12 -9.65 21.33 2.67
C LYS A 12 -10.01 20.51 3.92
N GLY A 13 -9.64 19.22 3.99
CA GLY A 13 -9.94 18.36 5.16
C GLY A 13 -11.43 18.17 5.44
N LEU A 14 -12.29 18.40 4.44
CA LEU A 14 -13.76 18.32 4.55
C LEU A 14 -14.31 16.96 4.09
N THR A 15 -13.43 16.06 3.65
CA THR A 15 -13.77 14.67 3.37
C THR A 15 -13.48 13.81 4.60
N ILE A 16 -14.48 13.02 4.96
CA ILE A 16 -14.56 12.16 6.14
C ILE A 16 -13.69 10.91 5.91
N HIS A 17 -12.39 11.09 5.70
CA HIS A 17 -11.44 10.00 5.61
C HIS A 17 -10.31 10.23 6.61
N ASP A 18 -9.98 9.18 7.37
CA ASP A 18 -8.83 9.15 8.26
C ASP A 18 -7.57 9.49 7.43
N PRO A 19 -6.66 10.36 7.91
CA PRO A 19 -5.39 10.63 7.22
C PRO A 19 -4.64 9.37 6.76
N THR A 20 -4.80 8.29 7.54
CA THR A 20 -4.28 6.96 7.22
C THR A 20 -4.86 6.40 5.92
N ASP A 21 -6.16 6.55 5.70
CA ASP A 21 -6.86 6.05 4.52
C ASP A 21 -6.53 6.86 3.28
N CYS A 22 -6.32 8.18 3.42
CA CYS A 22 -5.93 9.06 2.32
C CYS A 22 -4.62 8.62 1.67
N PHE A 23 -3.60 8.30 2.48
CA PHE A 23 -2.32 7.82 1.94
C PHE A 23 -2.44 6.41 1.35
N GLY A 24 -3.25 5.55 1.97
CA GLY A 24 -3.65 4.26 1.39
C GLY A 24 -4.24 4.42 -0.02
N ASP A 25 -5.22 5.31 -0.18
CA ASP A 25 -5.89 5.56 -1.47
C ASP A 25 -4.94 6.06 -2.55
N ILE A 26 -3.94 6.87 -2.19
CA ILE A 26 -2.90 7.32 -3.12
C ILE A 26 -2.09 6.13 -3.61
N LEU A 27 -1.59 5.26 -2.72
CA LEU A 27 -0.84 4.08 -3.13
C LEU A 27 -1.72 3.11 -3.95
N ALA A 28 -2.97 2.90 -3.55
CA ALA A 28 -3.90 2.06 -4.29
C ALA A 28 -4.08 2.53 -5.75
N ARG A 29 -4.20 3.84 -5.96
CA ARG A 29 -4.31 4.44 -7.30
C ARG A 29 -3.02 4.30 -8.08
N LEU A 30 -1.86 4.54 -7.46
CA LEU A 30 -0.56 4.35 -8.11
C LEU A 30 -0.37 2.91 -8.61
N PHE A 31 -0.77 1.93 -7.80
CA PHE A 31 -0.70 0.52 -8.20
C PHE A 31 -1.66 0.20 -9.34
N LYS A 32 -2.90 0.69 -9.28
CA LYS A 32 -3.91 0.48 -10.34
C LYS A 32 -3.51 1.13 -11.66
N ASP A 33 -3.09 2.39 -11.62
CA ASP A 33 -2.66 3.15 -12.81
C ASP A 33 -1.36 2.57 -13.40
N GLY A 34 -0.44 2.14 -12.53
CA GLY A 34 0.79 1.45 -12.95
C GLY A 34 0.50 0.11 -13.63
N PHE A 35 -0.45 -0.67 -13.10
CA PHE A 35 -0.90 -1.89 -13.74
C PHE A 35 -1.56 -1.63 -15.10
N ASP A 36 -2.45 -0.64 -15.19
CA ASP A 36 -3.06 -0.24 -16.47
C ASP A 36 -2.02 0.18 -17.51
N MET A 37 -0.97 0.92 -17.10
CA MET A 37 0.13 1.30 -17.98
C MET A 37 0.89 0.07 -18.51
N LEU A 38 1.18 -0.91 -17.66
CA LEU A 38 1.88 -2.14 -18.05
C LEU A 38 1.06 -2.92 -19.08
N VAL A 39 -0.23 -3.15 -18.80
CA VAL A 39 -1.14 -3.85 -19.71
C VAL A 39 -1.31 -3.09 -21.03
N ALA A 40 -1.46 -1.76 -20.99
CA ALA A 40 -1.57 -0.95 -22.20
C ALA A 40 -0.31 -0.97 -23.06
N SER A 41 0.88 -1.02 -22.44
CA SER A 41 2.17 -1.06 -23.14
C SER A 41 2.36 -2.37 -23.94
N GLU A 42 1.81 -3.49 -23.47
CA GLU A 42 1.80 -4.76 -24.20
C GLU A 42 0.90 -4.72 -25.44
N VAL A 43 -0.25 -4.02 -25.37
CA VAL A 43 -1.20 -3.91 -26.50
C VAL A 43 -0.61 -3.09 -27.65
N VAL A 44 0.18 -2.05 -27.35
CA VAL A 44 0.84 -1.22 -28.38
C VAL A 44 1.93 -2.01 -29.12
N SER A 45 2.59 -2.96 -28.46
CA SER A 45 3.61 -3.82 -29.07
C SER A 45 3.04 -4.80 -30.12
N LYS A 46 1.72 -5.06 -30.13
CA LYS A 46 1.06 -5.97 -31.08
C LYS A 46 0.71 -5.36 -32.45
N CYS A 47 0.79 -4.04 -32.63
CA CYS A 47 0.35 -3.39 -33.87
C CYS A 47 1.37 -3.36 -35.02
N ASP A 48 2.62 -3.78 -34.82
CA ASP A 48 3.60 -3.89 -35.90
C ASP A 48 4.29 -5.27 -35.95
N ARG A 49 3.81 -6.08 -36.91
CA ARG A 49 4.48 -7.22 -37.58
C ARG A 49 4.81 -8.50 -36.77
N VAL A 50 4.24 -9.59 -37.29
CA VAL A 50 4.73 -10.98 -37.29
C VAL A 50 4.73 -11.72 -35.95
N THR A 51 4.01 -12.84 -35.98
CA THR A 51 3.91 -13.91 -34.99
C THR A 51 5.27 -14.36 -34.44
N VAL A 52 5.60 -13.97 -33.21
CA VAL A 52 6.13 -14.86 -32.16
C VAL A 52 5.79 -14.18 -30.82
N SER A 53 5.02 -14.79 -29.93
CA SER A 53 4.92 -14.25 -28.57
C SER A 53 4.66 -15.36 -27.54
N ASN A 54 5.72 -16.08 -27.20
CA ASN A 54 5.90 -16.54 -25.82
C ASN A 54 6.26 -15.32 -24.96
N ASP A 55 5.40 -14.29 -24.96
CA ASP A 55 5.54 -13.18 -24.03
C ASP A 55 4.92 -13.65 -22.71
N PRO A 56 5.60 -13.48 -21.56
CA PRO A 56 5.05 -13.92 -20.29
C PRO A 56 3.86 -13.01 -20.01
N ARG A 57 2.66 -13.50 -20.30
CA ARG A 57 1.44 -12.91 -19.79
C ARG A 57 1.35 -13.35 -18.34
N TRP A 58 1.42 -12.39 -17.43
CA TRP A 58 1.33 -12.64 -15.98
C TRP A 58 -0.12 -12.97 -15.58
N TYR A 59 -1.06 -12.99 -16.54
CA TYR A 59 -2.47 -13.32 -16.37
C TYR A 59 -3.00 -14.11 -17.59
N GLU A 60 -3.82 -15.14 -17.38
CA GLU A 60 -4.25 -16.06 -18.44
C GLU A 60 -5.43 -15.50 -19.26
N SER A 61 -6.24 -14.60 -18.67
CA SER A 61 -7.45 -14.01 -19.25
C SER A 61 -7.72 -12.56 -18.79
N GLU A 62 -8.61 -11.81 -19.49
CA GLU A 62 -9.01 -10.45 -19.04
C GLU A 62 -9.64 -10.45 -17.64
N GLN A 63 -10.32 -11.54 -17.27
CA GLN A 63 -10.90 -11.70 -15.93
C GLN A 63 -9.82 -11.82 -14.85
N ASP A 64 -8.66 -12.39 -15.19
CA ASP A 64 -7.50 -12.43 -14.31
C ASP A 64 -6.84 -11.05 -14.18
N ALA A 65 -6.87 -10.22 -15.23
CA ALA A 65 -6.35 -8.86 -15.18
C ALA A 65 -7.15 -7.96 -14.23
N ASP A 66 -8.49 -8.02 -14.29
CA ASP A 66 -9.37 -7.29 -13.36
C ASP A 66 -9.20 -7.76 -11.91
N LEU A 67 -9.02 -9.06 -11.71
CA LEU A 67 -8.70 -9.63 -10.41
C LEU A 67 -7.37 -9.08 -9.89
N TYR A 68 -6.32 -9.12 -10.71
CA TYR A 68 -4.98 -8.66 -10.32
C TYR A 68 -4.97 -7.17 -9.98
N LYS A 69 -5.70 -6.37 -10.76
CA LYS A 69 -5.89 -4.94 -10.48
C LYS A 69 -6.59 -4.69 -9.15
N THR A 70 -7.56 -5.51 -8.81
CA THR A 70 -8.25 -5.44 -7.51
C THR A 70 -7.28 -5.81 -6.38
N LEU A 71 -6.62 -6.96 -6.48
CA LEU A 71 -5.67 -7.46 -5.49
C LEU A 71 -4.52 -6.47 -5.23
N LEU A 72 -3.91 -5.94 -6.29
CA LEU A 72 -2.85 -4.93 -6.20
C LEU A 72 -3.35 -3.62 -5.61
N GLY A 73 -4.57 -3.22 -5.95
CA GLY A 73 -5.23 -2.06 -5.39
C GLY A 73 -5.42 -2.16 -3.88
N ASP A 74 -5.96 -3.28 -3.43
CA ASP A 74 -6.26 -3.52 -2.01
C ASP A 74 -4.98 -3.72 -1.21
N ALA A 75 -3.98 -4.41 -1.77
CA ALA A 75 -2.64 -4.51 -1.19
C ALA A 75 -1.98 -3.13 -1.08
N GLY A 76 -2.04 -2.31 -2.14
CA GLY A 76 -1.49 -0.95 -2.15
C GLY A 76 -2.16 -0.04 -1.11
N HIS A 77 -3.49 -0.13 -0.98
CA HIS A 77 -4.23 0.61 0.04
C HIS A 77 -3.79 0.22 1.46
N ALA A 78 -3.77 -1.08 1.75
CA ALA A 78 -3.36 -1.59 3.06
C ALA A 78 -1.90 -1.26 3.38
N LEU A 79 -1.01 -1.40 2.40
CA LEU A 79 0.41 -1.06 2.57
C LEU A 79 0.60 0.43 2.84
N GLY A 80 -0.17 1.31 2.20
CA GLY A 80 -0.12 2.75 2.47
C GLY A 80 -0.55 3.05 3.89
N ARG A 81 -1.68 2.50 4.32
CA ARG A 81 -2.11 2.61 5.72
C ARG A 81 -1.03 2.13 6.69
N TRP A 82 -0.36 1.01 6.38
CA TRP A 82 0.73 0.49 7.19
C TRP A 82 1.91 1.46 7.28
N VAL A 83 2.38 1.98 6.14
CA VAL A 83 3.51 2.94 6.07
C VAL A 83 3.19 4.23 6.82
N TYR A 84 1.97 4.75 6.70
CA TYR A 84 1.56 5.95 7.43
C TYR A 84 1.52 5.72 8.94
N LEU A 85 0.94 4.60 9.37
CA LEU A 85 0.81 4.28 10.79
C LEU A 85 2.16 4.00 11.46
N ILE A 86 3.07 3.29 10.79
CA ILE A 86 4.38 2.96 11.38
C ILE A 86 5.23 4.23 11.55
N ASP A 87 5.15 5.18 10.62
CA ASP A 87 5.82 6.49 10.69
C ASP A 87 5.26 7.33 11.84
N ALA A 88 3.93 7.47 11.90
CA ALA A 88 3.27 8.16 13.00
C ALA A 88 3.55 7.52 14.37
N LEU A 89 3.78 6.20 14.41
CA LEU A 89 4.12 5.48 15.63
C LEU A 89 5.58 5.68 16.04
N ASP A 90 6.54 5.64 15.11
CA ASP A 90 7.96 5.90 15.39
C ASP A 90 8.17 7.34 15.91
N ASP A 91 7.41 8.29 15.37
CA ASP A 91 7.48 9.69 15.77
C ASP A 91 6.65 10.05 17.02
N LEU A 92 5.81 9.15 17.53
CA LEU A 92 4.84 9.46 18.58
C LEU A 92 5.47 10.11 19.82
N GLU A 93 6.55 9.53 20.36
CA GLU A 93 7.21 10.09 21.55
C GLU A 93 7.88 11.45 21.26
N ARG A 94 8.49 11.60 20.07
CA ARG A 94 9.13 12.85 19.65
C ARG A 94 8.12 13.96 19.45
N ASP A 95 6.97 13.66 18.85
CA ASP A 95 5.91 14.61 18.57
C ASP A 95 5.21 15.06 19.84
N LEU A 96 4.94 14.13 20.78
CA LEU A 96 4.42 14.47 22.10
C LEU A 96 5.36 15.40 22.86
N ALA A 97 6.68 15.16 22.81
CA ALA A 97 7.67 16.01 23.48
C ALA A 97 7.80 17.41 22.85
N LYS A 98 7.62 17.53 21.54
CA LYS A 98 7.71 18.80 20.79
C LYS A 98 6.37 19.52 20.64
N ASN A 99 5.28 18.96 21.17
CA ASN A 99 3.90 19.42 20.94
C ASN A 99 3.56 19.55 19.45
N ASN A 100 4.12 18.66 18.63
CA ASN A 100 3.79 18.54 17.22
C ASN A 100 2.48 17.76 17.05
N TRP A 101 1.84 17.95 15.90
CA TRP A 101 0.64 17.19 15.57
C TRP A 101 1.00 15.75 15.18
N ASN A 102 0.35 14.78 15.83
CA ASN A 102 0.45 13.35 15.51
C ASN A 102 -0.98 12.76 15.55
N PRO A 103 -1.40 11.94 14.59
CA PRO A 103 -2.75 11.39 14.55
C PRO A 103 -3.04 10.47 15.75
N LEU A 104 -2.04 9.79 16.29
CA LEU A 104 -2.19 8.87 17.41
C LEU A 104 -2.28 9.57 18.77
N SER A 105 -1.78 10.81 18.89
CA SER A 105 -1.79 11.54 20.16
C SER A 105 -3.18 11.99 20.62
N LYS A 106 -4.15 12.03 19.70
CA LYS A 106 -5.55 12.38 19.99
C LYS A 106 -6.41 11.18 20.38
N LEU A 107 -5.89 9.96 20.24
CA LEU A 107 -6.62 8.73 20.53
C LEU A 107 -6.24 8.23 21.93
N GLU A 108 -7.25 7.90 22.73
CA GLU A 108 -7.04 7.12 23.95
C GLU A 108 -6.49 5.73 23.53
N ASN A 109 -5.36 5.32 24.13
CA ASN A 109 -4.61 4.12 23.74
C ASN A 109 -4.19 4.09 22.25
N GLY A 110 -3.80 5.25 21.69
CA GLY A 110 -3.41 5.37 20.27
C GLY A 110 -2.35 4.35 19.80
N ARG A 111 -1.43 3.94 20.68
CA ARG A 111 -0.44 2.88 20.39
C ARG A 111 -1.07 1.51 20.16
N GLU A 112 -2.00 1.09 21.03
CA GLU A 112 -2.68 -0.21 20.91
C GLU A 112 -3.59 -0.24 19.67
N VAL A 113 -4.29 0.88 19.41
CA VAL A 113 -5.12 1.03 18.21
C VAL A 113 -4.26 0.98 16.95
N ALA A 114 -3.11 1.66 16.93
CA ALA A 114 -2.17 1.61 15.82
C ALA A 114 -1.64 0.19 15.59
N GLU A 115 -1.23 -0.51 16.64
CA GLU A 115 -0.77 -1.89 16.54
C GLU A 115 -1.81 -2.81 15.89
N LYS A 116 -3.06 -2.75 16.36
CA LYS A 116 -4.14 -3.55 15.79
C LYS A 116 -4.33 -3.25 14.31
N ARG A 117 -4.33 -1.97 13.92
CA ARG A 117 -4.50 -1.55 12.52
C ARG A 117 -3.31 -1.92 11.64
N LEU A 118 -2.09 -1.91 12.19
CA LEU A 118 -0.90 -2.38 11.49
C LEU A 118 -1.00 -3.88 11.22
N ILE A 119 -1.42 -4.69 12.18
CA ILE A 119 -1.67 -6.13 11.99
C ILE A 119 -2.74 -6.38 10.93
N GLU A 120 -3.87 -5.67 10.99
CA GLU A 120 -4.94 -5.78 9.99
C GLU A 120 -4.45 -5.42 8.57
N ALA A 121 -3.58 -4.40 8.47
CA ALA A 121 -2.97 -4.01 7.21
C ALA A 121 -1.97 -5.07 6.70
N GLU A 122 -1.11 -5.60 7.58
CA GLU A 122 -0.19 -6.71 7.29
C GLU A 122 -0.93 -7.93 6.73
N GLU A 123 -2.01 -8.36 7.38
CA GLU A 123 -2.85 -9.48 6.93
C GLU A 123 -3.54 -9.21 5.59
N THR A 124 -3.91 -7.96 5.32
CA THR A 124 -4.54 -7.58 4.06
C THR A 124 -3.51 -7.57 2.92
N VAL A 125 -2.31 -7.06 3.18
CA VAL A 125 -1.19 -7.13 2.21
C VAL A 125 -0.85 -8.58 1.91
N ASP A 126 -0.67 -9.42 2.94
CA ASP A 126 -0.32 -10.84 2.78
C ASP A 126 -1.37 -11.60 1.96
N ARG A 127 -2.65 -11.52 2.34
CA ARG A 127 -3.73 -12.23 1.63
C ARG A 127 -3.84 -11.84 0.16
N ASN A 128 -3.73 -10.56 -0.16
CA ASN A 128 -3.86 -10.08 -1.54
C ASN A 128 -2.63 -10.43 -2.37
N LEU A 129 -1.43 -10.23 -1.82
CA LEU A 129 -0.18 -10.50 -2.53
C LEU A 129 0.10 -12.00 -2.67
N ALA A 130 -0.37 -12.85 -1.77
CA ALA A 130 -0.24 -14.31 -1.86
C ALA A 130 -1.05 -14.93 -3.01
N LEU A 131 -2.09 -14.24 -3.48
CA LEU A 131 -2.93 -14.67 -4.60
C LEU A 131 -2.35 -14.27 -5.97
N LEU A 132 -1.34 -13.39 -5.99
CA LEU A 132 -0.65 -13.01 -7.21
C LEU A 132 0.39 -14.07 -7.59
N THR A 133 0.49 -14.36 -8.88
CA THR A 133 1.56 -15.21 -9.40
C THR A 133 2.82 -14.36 -9.65
N TYR A 134 3.96 -14.79 -9.10
CA TYR A 134 5.24 -14.11 -9.28
C TYR A 134 6.15 -14.92 -10.19
N GLU A 135 6.50 -14.38 -11.36
CA GLU A 135 7.52 -14.99 -12.21
C GLU A 135 8.93 -14.80 -11.64
N ARG A 136 9.15 -13.68 -10.94
CA ARG A 136 10.43 -13.30 -10.32
C ARG A 136 10.20 -12.64 -8.97
N TYR A 137 11.19 -12.76 -8.09
CA TYR A 137 11.23 -12.11 -6.78
C TYR A 137 10.08 -12.46 -5.81
N GLY A 138 9.25 -13.47 -6.10
CA GLY A 138 8.16 -13.88 -5.20
C GLY A 138 8.66 -14.24 -3.79
N GLY A 139 9.81 -14.91 -3.68
CA GLY A 139 10.43 -15.18 -2.37
C GLY A 139 10.87 -13.92 -1.62
N LEU A 140 11.28 -12.87 -2.34
CA LEU A 140 11.63 -11.58 -1.72
C LEU A 140 10.37 -10.86 -1.22
N VAL A 141 9.32 -10.81 -2.05
CA VAL A 141 8.03 -10.23 -1.66
C VAL A 141 7.46 -10.97 -0.44
N TYR A 142 7.47 -12.30 -0.48
CA TYR A 142 7.06 -13.14 0.65
C TYR A 142 7.83 -12.79 1.93
N ASN A 143 9.17 -12.72 1.87
CA ASN A 143 9.99 -12.38 3.03
C ASN A 143 9.69 -10.97 3.56
N ILE A 144 9.50 -9.99 2.68
CA ILE A 144 9.16 -8.62 3.08
C ILE A 144 7.83 -8.60 3.82
N VAL A 145 6.80 -9.25 3.27
CA VAL A 145 5.43 -9.18 3.79
C VAL A 145 5.28 -9.99 5.08
N THR A 146 5.80 -11.22 5.10
CA THR A 146 5.59 -12.15 6.22
C THR A 146 6.61 -12.01 7.35
N ILE A 147 7.81 -11.50 7.06
CA ILE A 147 8.89 -11.34 8.05
C ILE A 147 9.21 -9.86 8.24
N GLY A 148 9.42 -9.12 7.15
CA GLY A 148 9.88 -7.73 7.19
C GLY A 148 8.91 -6.76 7.86
N LEU A 149 7.64 -6.75 7.44
CA LEU A 149 6.62 -5.86 8.00
C LEU A 149 6.39 -6.17 9.49
N PRO A 150 6.10 -7.42 9.91
CA PRO A 150 5.87 -7.71 11.32
C PRO A 150 7.09 -7.44 12.19
N ALA A 151 8.31 -7.75 11.72
CA ALA A 151 9.53 -7.44 12.45
C ALA A 151 9.73 -5.93 12.63
N THR A 152 9.42 -5.14 11.60
CA THR A 152 9.50 -3.68 11.68
C THR A 152 8.47 -3.11 12.65
N ARG A 153 7.22 -3.58 12.60
CA ARG A 153 6.19 -3.23 13.58
C ARG A 153 6.63 -3.56 15.00
N SER A 154 7.07 -4.80 15.25
CA SER A 154 7.53 -5.22 16.57
C SER A 154 8.66 -4.35 17.10
N ARG A 155 9.59 -3.96 16.24
CA ARG A 155 10.71 -3.10 16.61
C ARG A 155 10.25 -1.69 17.03
N VAL A 156 9.42 -1.03 16.22
CA VAL A 156 8.88 0.30 16.57
C VAL A 156 8.01 0.20 17.83
N MET A 157 7.26 -0.89 17.99
CA MET A 157 6.50 -1.18 19.21
C MET A 157 7.38 -1.44 20.45
N LEU A 158 8.67 -1.74 20.30
CA LEU A 158 9.63 -1.80 21.39
C LEU A 158 10.34 -0.44 21.64
N GLY A 159 10.07 0.57 20.81
CA GLY A 159 10.75 1.87 20.87
C GLY A 159 12.16 1.86 20.28
N GLU A 160 12.50 0.82 19.52
CA GLU A 160 13.77 0.73 18.80
C GLU A 160 13.67 1.52 17.48
N PRO A 161 14.67 2.35 17.14
CA PRO A 161 14.62 3.17 15.94
C PRO A 161 14.70 2.32 14.66
N LEU A 162 14.11 2.83 13.58
CA LEU A 162 14.32 2.30 12.24
C LEU A 162 15.82 2.30 11.85
N PRO A 163 16.29 1.35 11.02
CA PRO A 163 17.70 1.20 10.73
C PRO A 163 18.11 2.35 9.81
N ASN A 164 19.27 2.93 10.04
CA ASN A 164 19.80 3.90 9.08
C ASN A 164 20.19 3.15 7.80
N ILE A 165 19.52 3.47 6.70
CA ILE A 165 19.77 2.94 5.35
C ILE A 165 20.71 3.88 4.61
#